data_AF-A0A2U0S3X7-F1
#
_entry.id   AF-A0A2U0S3X7-F1
#
_cell.length_a   1.000
_cell.length_b   1.000
_cell.length_c   1.000
_cell.angle_alpha   90.00
_cell.angle_beta   90.00
_cell.angle_gamma   90.00
#
_symmetry.space_group_name_H-M   'P 1'
#
loop_
_entity.id
_entity.type
_entity.pdbx_description
1 polymer ?
#
loop_
_entity_poly.entity_id
_entity_poly.type
_entity_poly.pdbx_seq_one_letter_code
_entity_poly.pdbx_strand_id
1 'polypeptide(L)'
;MKTLNVIYCCRVGFGILAAIVAALVVDLKMGDPLINGITIALLVYFLTYYLLKWQFMNKVEKPTKILTMGIGAYFLIFIMFWVLLITPFLAAPTATFSVDSQDLVVGEPITFNAALSEDSDGEIVKWVWNFGDETSSEEETPTATHYYDNAGEYTVT
;
A
#
# COMPACT_ATOMS: atom_id res chain seq x y z
N MET A 1 24.79 20.87 25.59
CA MET A 1 23.45 21.06 24.97
C MET A 1 23.49 21.22 23.44
N LYS A 2 24.34 22.09 22.86
CA LYS A 2 24.41 22.29 21.39
C LYS A 2 24.58 21.00 20.56
N THR A 3 25.49 20.11 20.94
CA THR A 3 25.73 18.82 20.23
C THR A 3 24.51 17.90 20.21
N LEU A 4 23.73 17.86 21.30
CA LEU A 4 22.56 17.00 21.40
C LEU A 4 21.41 17.50 20.51
N ASN A 5 21.28 18.82 20.34
CA ASN A 5 20.31 19.41 19.40
C ASN A 5 20.68 19.05 17.95
N VAL A 6 21.97 19.03 17.60
CA VAL A 6 22.42 18.57 16.28
C VAL A 6 22.05 17.09 16.07
N ILE A 7 22.32 16.23 17.05
CA ILE A 7 21.94 14.80 17.01
C ILE A 7 20.42 14.66 16.84
N TYR A 8 19.63 15.45 17.57
CA TYR A 8 18.17 15.46 17.43
C TYR A 8 17.73 15.84 16.00
N CYS A 9 18.29 16.91 15.42
CA CYS A 9 17.97 17.30 14.03
C CYS A 9 18.38 16.21 13.03
N CYS A 10 19.54 15.56 13.23
CA CYS A 10 19.93 14.41 12.40
C CYS A 10 18.91 13.28 12.49
N ARG A 11 18.40 12.97 13.69
CA ARG A 11 17.36 11.94 13.87
C ARG A 11 16.08 12.27 13.13
N VAL A 12 15.65 13.54 13.14
CA VAL A 12 14.51 13.99 12.33
C VAL A 12 14.75 13.68 10.84
N GLY A 13 15.89 14.10 10.29
CA GLY A 13 16.21 13.87 8.88
C GLY A 13 16.32 12.38 8.53
N PHE A 14 16.96 11.58 9.39
CA PHE A 14 17.06 10.13 9.18
C PHE A 14 15.70 9.42 9.26
N GLY A 15 14.76 9.91 10.08
CA GLY A 15 13.41 9.35 10.14
C GLY A 15 12.64 9.53 8.82
N ILE A 16 12.76 10.71 8.20
CA ILE A 16 12.18 11.00 6.88
C ILE A 16 12.83 10.13 5.80
N LEU A 17 14.17 10.04 5.78
CA LEU A 17 14.89 9.20 4.83
C LEU A 17 14.50 7.72 4.97
N ALA A 18 14.37 7.22 6.20
CA ALA A 18 13.92 5.85 6.46
C ALA A 18 12.50 5.61 5.93
N ALA A 19 11.59 6.59 6.06
CA ALA A 19 10.23 6.49 5.54
C ALA A 19 10.21 6.41 4.01
N ILE A 20 11.02 7.23 3.33
CA ILE A 20 11.13 7.19 1.86
C ILE A 20 11.69 5.85 1.39
N VAL A 21 12.77 5.38 2.01
CA VAL A 21 13.35 4.06 1.68
C VAL A 21 12.34 2.94 1.96
N ALA A 22 11.62 3.01 3.07
CA ALA A 22 10.59 2.01 3.39
C ALA A 22 9.45 2.01 2.38
N ALA A 23 8.95 3.17 1.96
CA ALA A 23 7.91 3.26 0.93
C ALA A 23 8.38 2.66 -0.40
N LEU A 24 9.59 3.03 -0.86
CA LEU A 24 10.15 2.52 -2.13
C LEU A 24 10.44 1.02 -2.14
N VAL A 25 10.74 0.43 -0.97
CA VAL A 25 11.08 -1.00 -0.85
C VAL A 25 9.83 -1.86 -0.62
N VAL A 26 8.78 -1.34 0.01
CA VAL A 26 7.51 -2.07 0.20
C VAL A 26 6.82 -2.37 -1.14
N ASP A 27 7.00 -1.52 -2.16
CA ASP A 27 6.51 -1.76 -3.52
C ASP A 27 7.18 -2.96 -4.23
N LEU A 28 8.24 -3.57 -3.67
CA LEU A 28 9.01 -4.65 -4.29
C LEU A 28 8.60 -6.08 -3.87
N LYS A 29 7.34 -6.26 -3.43
CA LYS A 29 6.56 -7.52 -3.35
C LYS A 29 6.24 -8.04 -1.94
N MET A 30 4.93 -8.14 -1.73
CA MET A 30 4.15 -9.28 -1.20
C MET A 30 4.95 -10.46 -0.61
N GLY A 31 4.82 -10.67 0.71
CA GLY A 31 4.87 -12.02 1.30
C GLY A 31 6.00 -12.32 2.29
N ASP A 32 7.03 -11.47 2.43
CA ASP A 32 8.14 -11.76 3.36
C ASP A 32 8.02 -10.93 4.67
N PRO A 33 7.61 -11.53 5.80
CA PRO A 33 7.30 -10.78 7.03
C PRO A 33 8.51 -10.10 7.68
N LEU A 34 9.74 -10.48 7.27
CA LEU A 34 10.98 -9.98 7.85
C LEU A 34 11.43 -8.64 7.24
N ILE A 35 11.11 -8.35 5.98
CA ILE A 35 11.48 -7.10 5.30
C ILE A 35 10.23 -6.22 5.17
N ASN A 36 9.84 -5.63 6.29
CA ASN A 36 8.77 -4.61 6.34
C ASN A 36 9.34 -3.24 6.71
N GLY A 37 8.52 -2.19 6.61
CA GLY A 37 8.95 -0.81 6.91
C GLY A 37 9.53 -0.64 8.32
N ILE A 38 9.08 -1.42 9.30
CA ILE A 38 9.59 -1.37 10.68
C ILE A 38 11.01 -1.92 10.76
N THR A 39 11.31 -3.03 10.08
CA THR A 39 12.67 -3.58 10.00
C THR A 39 13.63 -2.57 9.38
N ILE A 40 13.21 -1.88 8.31
CA ILE A 40 14.00 -0.83 7.66
C ILE A 40 14.24 0.33 8.64
N ALA A 41 13.22 0.79 9.34
CA ALA A 41 13.34 1.86 10.32
C ALA A 41 14.34 1.52 11.43
N LEU A 42 14.32 0.27 11.94
CA LEU A 42 15.25 -0.20 12.97
C LEU A 42 16.69 -0.28 12.44
N LEU A 43 16.90 -0.85 11.25
CA LEU A 43 18.23 -0.96 10.64
C LEU A 43 18.85 0.42 10.39
N VAL A 44 18.09 1.34 9.80
CA VAL A 44 18.54 2.73 9.60
C VAL A 44 18.84 3.41 10.93
N TYR A 45 18.04 3.18 11.97
CA TYR A 45 18.28 3.75 13.29
C TYR A 45 19.60 3.30 13.92
N PHE A 46 19.90 2.00 13.87
CA PHE A 46 21.13 1.44 14.43
C PHE A 46 22.36 1.81 13.60
N LEU A 47 22.25 1.79 12.26
CA LEU A 47 23.33 2.20 11.38
C LEU A 47 23.69 3.68 11.60
N THR A 48 22.68 4.55 11.62
CA THR A 48 22.88 5.98 11.91
C THR A 48 23.34 6.23 13.34
N TYR A 49 22.97 5.39 14.31
CA TYR A 49 23.54 5.44 15.66
C TYR A 49 25.06 5.21 15.64
N TYR A 50 25.58 4.21 14.93
CA TYR A 50 27.02 3.97 14.87
C TYR A 50 27.77 5.12 14.18
N LEU A 51 27.18 5.70 13.12
CA LEU A 51 27.72 6.90 12.46
C LEU A 51 27.79 8.10 13.42
N LEU A 52 26.69 8.41 14.10
CA LEU A 52 26.62 9.50 15.06
C LEU A 52 27.53 9.25 16.28
N LYS A 53 27.63 8.01 16.74
CA LYS A 53 28.54 7.61 17.83
C LYS A 53 29.98 7.89 17.44
N TRP A 54 30.40 7.47 16.25
CA TRP A 54 31.74 7.73 15.74
C TRP A 54 32.04 9.24 15.70
N GLN A 55 31.09 10.07 15.24
CA GLN A 55 31.30 11.51 15.11
C GLN A 55 31.24 12.29 16.44
N PHE A 56 30.45 11.84 17.41
CA PHE A 56 30.09 12.62 18.59
C PHE A 56 30.44 11.98 19.95
N MET A 57 31.03 10.78 20.00
CA MET A 57 31.32 10.09 21.28
C MET A 57 32.16 10.91 22.27
N ASN A 58 33.11 11.71 21.76
CA ASN A 58 33.96 12.58 22.59
C ASN A 58 33.38 14.00 22.77
N LYS A 59 32.20 14.27 22.21
CA LYS A 59 31.54 15.59 22.18
C LYS A 59 30.25 15.63 23.00
N VAL A 60 29.95 14.56 23.74
CA VAL A 60 28.73 14.41 24.56
C VAL A 60 29.13 13.92 25.95
N GLU A 61 28.54 14.52 26.99
CA GLU A 61 28.81 14.19 28.41
C GLU A 61 28.55 12.71 28.76
N LYS A 62 27.53 12.11 28.14
CA LYS A 62 27.14 10.71 28.35
C LYS A 62 26.91 10.03 27.00
N PRO A 63 27.74 9.04 26.61
CA PRO A 63 27.62 8.37 25.32
C PRO A 63 26.24 7.71 25.08
N THR A 64 25.56 7.26 26.14
CA THR A 64 24.19 6.70 26.05
C THR A 64 23.17 7.67 25.48
N LYS A 65 23.38 8.99 25.64
CA LYS A 65 22.51 10.01 25.05
C LYS A 65 22.55 10.00 23.52
N ILE A 66 23.60 9.50 22.87
CA ILE A 66 23.65 9.40 21.40
C ILE A 66 22.64 8.35 20.89
N LEU A 67 22.43 7.29 21.68
CA LEU A 67 21.46 6.24 21.37
C LEU A 67 20.02 6.69 21.67
N THR A 68 19.78 7.48 22.71
CA THR A 68 18.41 7.78 23.17
C THR A 68 17.90 9.16 22.75
N MET A 69 18.79 10.10 22.43
CA MET A 69 18.39 11.45 22.01
C MET A 69 17.62 11.39 20.69
N GLY A 70 16.40 11.92 20.68
CA GLY A 70 15.56 12.01 19.49
C GLY A 70 14.96 10.68 19.02
N ILE A 71 15.03 9.60 19.82
CA ILE A 71 14.49 8.29 19.42
C ILE A 71 12.98 8.35 19.11
N GLY A 72 12.19 8.99 19.98
CA GLY A 72 10.75 9.15 19.76
C GLY A 72 10.43 10.01 18.54
N ALA A 73 11.18 11.10 18.33
CA ALA A 73 11.00 11.96 17.17
C ALA A 73 11.32 11.22 15.85
N TYR A 74 12.38 10.40 15.84
CA TYR A 74 12.71 9.55 14.69
C TYR A 74 11.54 8.64 14.33
N PHE A 75 11.01 7.86 15.28
CA PHE A 75 9.95 6.90 14.99
C PHE A 75 8.61 7.57 14.68
N LEU A 76 8.28 8.67 15.34
CA LEU A 76 7.04 9.42 15.07
C LEU A 76 7.06 10.02 13.66
N ILE A 77 8.19 10.62 13.25
CA ILE A 77 8.34 11.20 11.91
C ILE A 77 8.41 10.10 10.86
N PHE A 78 9.11 9.00 11.14
CA PHE A 78 9.11 7.82 10.29
C PHE A 78 7.68 7.34 10.02
N ILE A 79 6.88 7.09 11.06
CA ILE A 79 5.49 6.61 10.90
C ILE A 79 4.65 7.64 10.14
N MET A 80 4.74 8.92 10.50
CA MET A 80 3.96 9.98 9.86
C MET A 80 4.24 10.08 8.37
N PHE A 81 5.52 10.13 7.96
CA PHE A 81 5.89 10.22 6.55
C PHE A 81 5.68 8.91 5.82
N TRP A 82 5.90 7.76 6.47
CA TRP A 82 5.69 6.46 5.85
C TRP A 82 4.20 6.26 5.53
N VAL A 83 3.30 6.57 6.48
CA VAL A 83 1.85 6.58 6.23
C VAL A 83 1.51 7.57 5.12
N LEU A 84 1.98 8.82 5.19
CA LEU A 84 1.69 9.82 4.16
C LEU A 84 2.13 9.38 2.76
N LEU A 85 3.26 8.70 2.64
CA LEU A 85 3.78 8.22 1.35
C LEU A 85 3.00 7.02 0.81
N ILE A 86 2.45 6.15 1.66
CA ILE A 86 1.65 4.99 1.22
C ILE A 86 0.15 5.31 1.06
N THR A 87 -0.36 6.36 1.72
CA THR A 87 -1.80 6.71 1.66
C THR A 87 -2.38 7.14 0.31
N PRO A 88 -1.67 7.81 -0.62
CA PRO A 88 -2.23 8.12 -1.93
C PRO A 88 -2.43 6.87 -2.81
N PHE A 89 -1.93 5.72 -2.36
CA PHE A 89 -2.11 4.39 -2.98
C PHE A 89 -3.32 3.63 -2.37
N LEU A 90 -4.39 4.36 -2.01
CA LEU A 90 -5.65 3.77 -1.56
C LEU A 90 -6.81 4.31 -2.40
N ALA A 91 -6.68 4.26 -3.72
CA ALA A 91 -7.79 4.46 -4.63
C ALA A 91 -8.73 3.24 -4.58
N ALA A 92 -10.02 3.47 -4.81
CA ALA A 92 -10.92 2.35 -5.07
C ALA A 92 -10.68 1.87 -6.52
N PRO A 93 -10.81 0.56 -6.80
CA PRO A 93 -10.72 0.06 -8.16
C PRO A 93 -11.80 0.70 -9.04
N THR A 94 -11.44 1.02 -10.28
CA THR A 94 -12.39 1.49 -11.29
C THR A 94 -12.97 0.28 -12.01
N ALA A 95 -14.25 0.01 -11.76
CA ALA A 95 -14.97 -1.08 -12.42
C ALA A 95 -15.44 -0.65 -13.83
N THR A 96 -15.17 -1.49 -14.81
CA THR A 96 -15.72 -1.38 -16.16
C THR A 96 -15.87 -2.78 -16.75
N PHE A 97 -16.94 -3.01 -17.50
CA PHE A 97 -17.15 -4.26 -18.21
C PHE A 97 -17.75 -4.04 -19.59
N SER A 98 -17.66 -5.09 -20.40
CA SER A 98 -18.24 -5.15 -21.74
C SER A 98 -18.90 -6.50 -21.96
N VAL A 99 -19.78 -6.54 -22.96
CA VAL A 99 -20.43 -7.76 -23.46
C VAL A 99 -20.16 -7.80 -24.95
N ASP A 100 -19.60 -8.92 -25.45
CA ASP A 100 -19.19 -9.03 -26.85
C ASP A 100 -20.36 -9.27 -27.82
N SER A 101 -21.57 -9.59 -27.33
CA SER A 101 -22.70 -9.96 -28.17
C SER A 101 -23.65 -8.79 -28.46
N GLN A 102 -23.96 -8.58 -29.74
CA GLN A 102 -24.98 -7.64 -30.20
C GLN A 102 -26.37 -8.26 -30.26
N ASP A 103 -26.46 -9.59 -30.34
CA ASP A 103 -27.72 -10.34 -30.43
C ASP A 103 -27.85 -11.21 -29.17
N LEU A 104 -28.48 -10.65 -28.14
CA LEU A 104 -28.78 -11.36 -26.90
C LEU A 104 -30.08 -12.15 -27.07
N VAL A 105 -29.99 -13.47 -26.96
CA VAL A 105 -31.12 -14.39 -27.11
C VAL A 105 -31.47 -14.98 -25.75
N VAL A 106 -32.76 -15.03 -25.44
CA VAL A 106 -33.28 -15.66 -24.22
C VAL A 106 -32.83 -17.12 -24.14
N GLY A 107 -32.35 -17.53 -22.97
CA GLY A 107 -31.86 -18.89 -22.71
C GLY A 107 -30.45 -19.18 -23.24
N GLU A 108 -29.80 -18.26 -23.95
CA GLU A 108 -28.41 -18.40 -24.37
C GLU A 108 -27.46 -17.76 -23.34
N PRO A 109 -26.25 -18.33 -23.13
CA PRO A 109 -25.28 -17.76 -22.22
C PRO A 109 -24.70 -16.44 -22.75
N ILE A 110 -24.62 -15.46 -21.87
CA ILE A 110 -24.04 -14.14 -22.09
C ILE A 110 -22.79 -14.03 -21.22
N THR A 111 -21.65 -13.75 -21.86
CA THR A 111 -20.38 -13.56 -21.17
C THR A 111 -20.13 -12.07 -20.95
N PHE A 112 -19.90 -11.71 -19.69
CA PHE A 112 -19.48 -10.38 -19.26
C PHE A 112 -17.98 -10.38 -19.00
N ASN A 113 -17.29 -9.37 -19.50
CA ASN A 113 -15.85 -9.25 -19.38
C ASN A 113 -15.47 -7.91 -18.74
N ALA A 114 -14.97 -7.97 -17.51
CA ALA A 114 -14.47 -6.86 -16.71
C ALA A 114 -12.93 -6.73 -16.75
N ALA A 115 -12.23 -7.30 -17.74
CA ALA A 115 -10.77 -7.29 -17.81
C ALA A 115 -10.16 -5.90 -18.01
N LEU A 116 -10.98 -4.91 -18.37
CA LEU A 116 -10.58 -3.51 -18.44
C LEU A 116 -10.75 -2.77 -17.09
N SER A 117 -11.29 -3.44 -16.05
CA SER A 117 -11.29 -2.90 -14.70
C SER A 117 -9.87 -2.76 -14.20
N GLU A 118 -9.59 -1.66 -13.53
CA GLU A 118 -8.22 -1.30 -13.12
C GLU A 118 -8.21 -0.88 -11.67
N ASP A 119 -7.20 -1.35 -10.95
CA ASP A 119 -6.81 -0.84 -9.65
C ASP A 119 -5.43 -0.20 -9.81
N SER A 120 -5.36 1.14 -9.76
CA SER A 120 -4.14 1.87 -10.14
C SER A 120 -2.97 1.67 -9.16
N ASP A 121 -3.28 1.18 -7.96
CA ASP A 121 -2.36 1.03 -6.85
C ASP A 121 -2.48 -0.32 -6.12
N GLY A 122 -3.26 -1.24 -6.69
CA GLY A 122 -3.53 -2.55 -6.10
C GLY A 122 -3.77 -3.62 -7.15
N GLU A 123 -4.31 -4.74 -6.69
CA GLU A 123 -4.78 -5.82 -7.54
C GLU A 123 -6.27 -6.07 -7.22
N ILE A 124 -7.09 -6.17 -8.26
CA ILE A 124 -8.49 -6.58 -8.09
C ILE A 124 -8.49 -8.07 -7.73
N VAL A 125 -8.96 -8.38 -6.53
CA VAL A 125 -8.99 -9.76 -6.01
C VAL A 125 -10.35 -10.45 -6.15
N LYS A 126 -11.39 -9.69 -6.50
CA LYS A 126 -12.77 -10.20 -6.56
C LYS A 126 -13.66 -9.32 -7.44
N TRP A 127 -14.52 -9.97 -8.21
CA TRP A 127 -15.59 -9.35 -9.00
C TRP A 127 -16.93 -9.83 -8.46
N VAL A 128 -17.83 -8.90 -8.17
CA VAL A 128 -19.18 -9.20 -7.71
C VAL A 128 -20.13 -8.68 -8.76
N TRP A 129 -20.95 -9.56 -9.31
CA TRP A 129 -21.88 -9.26 -10.39
C TRP A 129 -23.30 -9.31 -9.87
N ASN A 130 -24.09 -8.32 -10.24
CA ASN A 130 -25.55 -8.38 -10.16
C ASN A 130 -26.10 -8.34 -11.58
N PHE A 131 -26.85 -9.36 -11.98
CA PHE A 131 -27.37 -9.48 -13.34
C PHE A 131 -28.71 -8.74 -13.54
N GLY A 132 -29.28 -8.13 -12.49
CA GLY A 132 -30.50 -7.33 -12.58
C GLY A 132 -31.80 -8.13 -12.63
N ASP A 133 -31.73 -9.45 -12.43
CA ASP A 133 -32.86 -10.40 -12.38
C ASP A 133 -32.97 -11.11 -11.01
N GLU A 134 -32.48 -10.45 -9.95
CA GLU A 134 -32.33 -10.99 -8.59
C GLU A 134 -31.26 -12.08 -8.42
N THR A 135 -30.48 -12.37 -9.47
CA THR A 135 -29.32 -13.26 -9.39
C THR A 135 -28.00 -12.49 -9.34
N SER A 136 -26.99 -13.11 -8.74
CA SER A 136 -25.65 -12.54 -8.58
C SER A 136 -24.57 -13.62 -8.60
N SER A 137 -23.35 -13.26 -8.99
CA SER A 137 -22.18 -14.13 -8.88
C SER A 137 -21.00 -13.43 -8.22
N GLU A 138 -20.08 -14.23 -7.68
CA GLU A 138 -18.81 -13.77 -7.14
C GLU A 138 -17.69 -14.56 -7.82
N GLU A 139 -16.81 -13.86 -8.52
CA GLU A 139 -15.73 -14.46 -9.29
C GLU A 139 -14.37 -13.97 -8.81
N GLU A 140 -13.36 -14.85 -8.86
CA GLU A 140 -11.95 -14.49 -8.67
C GLU A 140 -11.27 -14.12 -10.00
N THR A 141 -12.03 -14.12 -11.10
CA THR A 141 -11.56 -13.74 -12.44
C THR A 141 -12.49 -12.68 -13.03
N PRO A 142 -12.02 -11.86 -13.99
CA PRO A 142 -12.82 -10.76 -14.53
C PRO A 142 -13.98 -11.18 -15.45
N THR A 143 -14.23 -12.48 -15.60
CA THR A 143 -15.26 -13.01 -16.52
C THR A 143 -16.37 -13.68 -15.74
N ALA A 144 -17.62 -13.36 -16.09
CA ALA A 144 -18.81 -14.04 -15.59
C ALA A 144 -19.73 -14.43 -16.75
N THR A 145 -20.49 -15.51 -16.58
CA THR A 145 -21.46 -15.98 -17.57
C THR A 145 -22.83 -16.12 -16.93
N HIS A 146 -23.86 -15.56 -17.56
CA HIS A 146 -25.25 -15.64 -17.11
C HIS A 146 -26.21 -15.82 -18.29
N TYR A 147 -27.41 -16.33 -18.05
CA TYR A 147 -28.48 -16.41 -19.06
C TYR A 147 -29.79 -15.93 -18.46
N TYR A 148 -30.66 -15.36 -19.29
CA TYR A 148 -31.98 -14.89 -18.87
C TYR A 148 -33.08 -15.81 -19.40
N ASP A 149 -33.97 -16.26 -18.52
CA ASP A 149 -35.11 -17.12 -18.87
C ASP A 149 -36.24 -16.38 -19.59
N ASN A 150 -36.28 -15.05 -19.44
CA ASN A 150 -37.31 -14.21 -20.01
C ASN A 150 -36.67 -13.06 -20.79
N ALA A 151 -37.36 -12.59 -21.83
CA ALA A 151 -36.96 -11.37 -22.53
C ALA A 151 -37.22 -10.15 -21.63
N GLY A 152 -36.28 -9.23 -21.57
CA GLY A 152 -36.39 -8.03 -20.76
C GLY A 152 -35.16 -7.13 -20.86
N GLU A 153 -35.27 -5.94 -20.28
CA GLU A 153 -34.13 -5.06 -20.04
C GLU A 153 -33.62 -5.29 -18.62
N TYR A 154 -32.34 -5.65 -18.50
CA TYR A 154 -31.69 -5.96 -17.23
C TYR A 154 -30.54 -5.00 -16.99
N THR A 155 -30.49 -4.39 -15.80
CA THR A 155 -29.38 -3.51 -15.41
C THR A 155 -28.33 -4.33 -14.69
N VAL A 156 -27.19 -4.54 -15.35
CA VAL A 156 -26.05 -5.27 -14.80
C VAL A 156 -25.09 -4.31 -14.10
N THR A 157 -24.63 -4.67 -12.90
CA THR A 157 -23.65 -3.89 -12.10
C THR A 157 -22.57 -4.76 -11.51
#